data_AF-A0A1G2RNC8-F1
#
_entry.id   AF-A0A1G2RNC8-F1
#
_cell.length_a   1.000
_cell.length_b   1.000
_cell.length_c   1.000
_cell.angle_alpha   90.00
_cell.angle_beta   90.00
_cell.angle_gamma   90.00
#
_symmetry.space_group_name_H-M   'P 1'
#
loop_
_entity.id
_entity.type
_entity.pdbx_description
1 polymer ?
#
loop_
_entity_poly.entity_id
_entity_poly.type
_entity_poly.pdbx_seq_one_letter_code
_entity_poly.pdbx_strand_id
1 'polypeptide(L)'
;MEDKELITKLSYLKQIQPKEEWVFLTRQRLLGREAQRELFPLQNKHFWGMVEGIGRLVEFMVRSAQRPAFVIPVLAFLVAGGAVGRAAFESLPGDTLYPLKVVVEQIPLRLAGEEQRPAREFALAQQRLSDLRIVAEQNKIKNLPLAIQEFEANASKISEGFVQIVENEPSRALQASRQIVQLQKEKSEVEKILGTKIGEGQEEEIQDATRRLVEYELGYLETRSLTEEQKELAEQAKAATEQRDYAGALEYIWTLSQINEEG
;
A
#
# COMPACT_ATOMS: atom_id res chain seq x y z
N MET A 1 13.57 56.15 -1.72
CA MET A 1 12.96 55.45 -2.86
C MET A 1 13.08 53.93 -2.74
N GLU A 2 14.08 53.41 -2.01
CA GLU A 2 14.32 51.97 -1.81
C GLU A 2 13.19 51.20 -1.09
N ASP A 3 12.55 51.81 -0.08
CA ASP A 3 11.53 51.08 0.71
C ASP A 3 10.27 50.71 -0.09
N LYS A 4 9.83 51.59 -1.00
CA LYS A 4 8.67 51.31 -1.85
C LYS A 4 8.98 50.15 -2.80
N GLU A 5 10.18 50.11 -3.34
CA GLU A 5 10.62 49.07 -4.26
C GLU A 5 10.78 47.72 -3.54
N LEU A 6 11.30 47.72 -2.30
CA LEU A 6 11.36 46.56 -1.42
C LEU A 6 9.97 46.01 -1.08
N ILE A 7 9.02 46.88 -0.74
CA ILE A 7 7.64 46.47 -0.46
C ILE A 7 6.99 45.86 -1.70
N THR A 8 7.22 46.42 -2.88
CA THR A 8 6.72 45.84 -4.14
C THR A 8 7.34 44.47 -4.42
N LYS A 9 8.66 44.31 -4.27
CA LYS A 9 9.35 43.03 -4.42
C LYS A 9 8.87 41.98 -3.41
N LEU A 10 8.67 42.35 -2.15
CA LEU A 10 8.12 41.47 -1.11
C LEU A 10 6.66 41.08 -1.37
N SER A 11 5.85 41.97 -1.93
CA SER A 11 4.46 41.63 -2.32
C SER A 11 4.41 40.61 -3.46
N TYR A 12 5.37 40.65 -4.37
CA TYR A 12 5.49 39.69 -5.47
C TYR A 12 5.86 38.29 -4.96
N LEU A 13 6.75 38.22 -3.96
CA LEU A 13 7.14 36.95 -3.33
C LEU A 13 5.99 36.25 -2.59
N LYS A 14 5.02 37.00 -2.07
CA LYS A 14 3.81 36.42 -1.42
C LYS A 14 2.87 35.72 -2.40
N GLN A 15 2.98 36.02 -3.70
CA GLN A 15 2.16 35.40 -4.74
C GLN A 15 2.78 34.10 -5.27
N ILE A 16 4.05 33.84 -4.97
CA ILE A 16 4.73 32.61 -5.35
C ILE A 16 4.27 31.51 -4.40
N GLN A 17 3.46 30.58 -4.91
CA GLN A 17 3.17 29.35 -4.16
C GLN A 17 4.44 28.51 -4.05
N PRO A 18 4.73 27.95 -2.87
CA PRO A 18 5.88 27.06 -2.72
C PRO A 18 5.70 25.84 -3.64
N LYS A 19 6.80 25.42 -4.29
CA LYS A 19 6.81 24.22 -5.12
C LYS A 19 6.32 23.03 -4.29
N GLU A 20 5.38 22.25 -4.82
CA GLU A 20 4.78 21.12 -4.10
C GLU A 20 5.82 20.15 -3.55
N GLU A 21 6.84 19.84 -4.34
CA GLU A 21 7.99 19.02 -3.92
C GLU A 21 8.73 19.60 -2.70
N TRP A 22 8.91 20.93 -2.65
CA TRP A 22 9.54 21.58 -1.49
C TRP A 22 8.63 21.54 -0.26
N VAL A 23 7.32 21.71 -0.42
CA VAL A 23 6.34 21.60 0.67
C VAL A 23 6.33 20.18 1.22
N PHE A 24 6.31 19.17 0.34
CA PHE A 24 6.37 17.76 0.70
C PHE A 24 7.66 17.42 1.44
N LEU A 25 8.83 17.75 0.87
CA LEU A 25 10.14 17.51 1.50
C LEU A 25 10.28 18.24 2.84
N THR A 26 9.72 19.45 2.95
CA THR A 26 9.73 20.22 4.20
C THR A 26 8.79 19.60 5.22
N ARG A 27 7.61 19.13 4.83
CA ARG A 27 6.70 18.35 5.69
C ARG A 27 7.37 17.07 6.16
N GLN A 28 7.97 16.31 5.25
CA GLN A 28 8.67 15.06 5.55
C GLN A 28 9.87 15.31 6.47
N ARG A 29 10.62 16.40 6.28
CA ARG A 29 11.80 16.72 7.13
C ARG A 29 11.40 17.29 8.50
N LEU A 30 10.34 18.10 8.57
CA LEU A 30 9.83 18.67 9.82
C LEU A 30 9.09 17.62 10.66
N LEU A 31 8.29 16.76 10.02
CA LEU A 31 7.50 15.73 10.70
C LEU A 31 8.22 14.38 10.81
N GLY A 32 9.21 14.12 9.95
CA GLY A 32 9.92 12.83 9.89
C GLY A 32 11.02 12.64 10.92
N ARG A 33 11.52 13.70 11.58
CA ARG A 33 12.54 13.55 12.64
C ARG A 33 12.01 12.85 13.90
N GLU A 34 10.70 12.92 14.14
CA GLU A 34 10.04 12.18 15.21
C GLU A 34 9.58 10.80 14.71
N ALA A 35 9.05 10.71 13.48
CA ALA A 35 8.58 9.45 12.89
C ALA A 35 9.71 8.42 12.65
N GLN A 36 10.91 8.85 12.21
CA GLN A 36 12.05 7.95 11.97
C GLN A 36 12.56 7.21 13.23
N ARG A 37 12.23 7.70 14.43
CA ARG A 37 12.59 7.00 15.68
C ARG A 37 11.64 5.83 15.99
N GLU A 38 10.46 5.82 15.36
CA GLU A 38 9.42 4.80 15.52
C GLU A 38 9.36 3.80 14.34
N LEU A 39 10.19 4.02 13.33
CA LEU A 39 10.12 3.43 11.97
C LEU A 39 10.12 1.91 11.89
N PHE A 40 10.64 1.20 12.89
CA PHE A 40 10.61 -0.26 12.93
C PHE A 40 10.59 -0.71 14.39
N PRO A 41 9.41 -1.07 14.97
CA PRO A 41 9.39 -1.72 16.27
C PRO A 41 10.27 -2.98 16.27
N LEU A 42 10.40 -3.66 15.12
CA LEU A 42 11.26 -4.84 14.97
C LEU A 42 12.78 -4.60 15.13
N GLN A 43 13.28 -3.37 15.09
CA GLN A 43 14.69 -3.07 15.44
C GLN A 43 14.84 -2.34 16.78
N ASN A 44 13.73 -1.86 17.36
CA ASN A 44 13.76 -1.20 18.65
C ASN A 44 13.93 -2.25 19.76
N LYS A 45 15.07 -2.21 20.47
CA LYS A 45 15.36 -3.11 21.60
C LYS A 45 14.26 -3.10 22.66
N HIS A 46 13.57 -1.98 22.84
CA HIS A 46 12.44 -1.86 23.78
C HIS A 46 11.21 -2.67 23.36
N PHE A 47 10.94 -2.76 22.07
CA PHE A 47 9.84 -3.56 21.53
C PHE A 47 10.13 -5.06 21.69
N TRP A 48 11.35 -5.52 21.40
CA TRP A 48 11.73 -6.92 21.66
C TRP A 48 11.64 -7.27 23.14
N GLY A 49 12.07 -6.37 24.04
CA GLY A 49 11.89 -6.56 25.46
C GLY A 49 10.41 -6.67 25.89
N MET A 50 9.51 -5.92 25.24
CA MET A 50 8.06 -6.02 25.46
C MET A 50 7.50 -7.35 24.94
N VAL A 51 7.87 -7.77 23.72
CA VAL A 51 7.42 -9.04 23.13
C VAL A 51 7.92 -10.25 23.94
N GLU A 52 9.18 -10.25 24.36
CA GLU A 52 9.73 -11.27 25.28
C GLU A 52 9.02 -11.26 26.64
N GLY A 53 8.63 -10.09 27.13
CA GLY A 53 7.85 -9.95 28.35
C GLY A 53 6.46 -10.59 28.23
N ILE A 54 5.76 -10.32 27.12
CA ILE A 54 4.45 -10.91 26.81
C ILE A 54 4.59 -12.43 26.64
N GLY A 55 5.61 -12.90 25.91
CA GLY A 55 5.87 -14.32 25.72
C GLY A 55 6.08 -15.07 27.04
N ARG A 56 6.90 -14.51 27.95
CA ARG A 56 7.11 -15.08 29.30
C ARG A 56 5.82 -15.08 30.13
N LEU A 57 4.99 -14.05 30.01
CA LEU A 57 3.69 -13.98 30.67
C LEU A 57 2.73 -15.07 30.15
N VAL A 58 2.67 -15.26 28.83
CA VAL A 58 1.86 -16.31 28.22
C VAL A 58 2.36 -17.70 28.62
N GLU A 59 3.66 -17.95 28.60
CA GLU A 59 4.25 -19.22 29.04
C GLU A 59 3.94 -19.51 30.51
N PHE A 60 4.10 -18.51 31.39
CA PHE A 60 3.73 -18.59 32.79
C PHE A 60 2.23 -18.91 32.97
N MET A 61 1.36 -18.27 32.18
CA MET A 61 -0.08 -18.47 32.23
C MET A 61 -0.49 -19.85 31.72
N VAL A 62 0.06 -20.32 30.60
CA VAL A 62 -0.20 -21.67 30.05
C VAL A 62 0.25 -22.74 31.03
N ARG A 63 1.43 -22.58 31.63
CA ARG A 63 1.95 -23.49 32.66
C ARG A 63 1.11 -23.45 33.95
N SER A 64 0.56 -22.29 34.30
CA SER A 64 -0.25 -22.11 35.51
C SER A 64 -1.74 -22.44 35.32
N ALA A 65 -2.22 -22.53 34.08
CA ALA A 65 -3.62 -22.82 33.73
C ALA A 65 -4.09 -24.23 34.15
N GLN A 66 -3.15 -25.14 34.46
CA GLN A 66 -3.46 -26.46 35.03
C GLN A 66 -3.94 -26.37 36.49
N ARG A 67 -3.82 -25.20 37.15
CA ARG A 67 -4.26 -24.99 38.52
C ARG A 67 -5.60 -24.23 38.53
N PRO A 68 -6.62 -24.72 39.26
CA PRO A 68 -7.95 -24.11 39.27
C PRO A 68 -7.95 -22.65 39.77
N ALA A 69 -6.98 -22.26 40.60
CA ALA A 69 -6.80 -20.88 41.08
C ALA A 69 -6.48 -19.86 39.96
N PHE A 70 -6.03 -20.31 38.79
CA PHE A 70 -5.64 -19.44 37.68
C PHE A 70 -6.69 -19.33 36.58
N VAL A 71 -7.83 -20.02 36.69
CA VAL A 71 -8.91 -19.97 35.69
C VAL A 71 -9.47 -18.55 35.54
N ILE A 72 -9.77 -17.87 36.66
CA ILE A 72 -10.31 -16.50 36.64
C ILE A 72 -9.29 -15.48 36.10
N PRO A 73 -8.01 -15.46 36.55
CA PRO A 73 -6.98 -14.60 35.96
C PRO A 73 -6.77 -14.82 34.46
N VAL A 74 -6.78 -16.07 34.00
CA VAL A 74 -6.64 -16.39 32.56
C VAL A 74 -7.84 -15.89 31.76
N LEU A 75 -9.06 -16.08 32.26
CA LEU A 75 -10.28 -15.52 31.64
C LEU A 75 -10.27 -14.00 31.60
N ALA A 76 -9.90 -13.35 32.72
CA ALA A 76 -9.78 -11.90 32.79
C ALA A 76 -8.74 -11.37 31.80
N PHE A 77 -7.61 -12.05 31.66
CA PHE A 77 -6.59 -11.72 30.67
C PHE A 77 -7.06 -11.94 29.23
N LEU A 78 -7.82 -13.00 28.94
CA LEU A 78 -8.38 -13.23 27.61
C LEU A 78 -9.40 -12.14 27.24
N VAL A 79 -10.26 -11.73 28.18
CA VAL A 79 -11.24 -10.65 27.95
C VAL A 79 -10.53 -9.31 27.79
N ALA A 80 -9.61 -8.97 28.70
CA ALA A 80 -8.83 -7.73 28.61
C ALA A 80 -7.95 -7.70 27.35
N GLY A 81 -7.30 -8.83 27.03
CA GLY A 81 -6.51 -9.02 25.82
C GLY A 81 -7.35 -8.89 24.55
N GLY A 82 -8.59 -9.39 24.54
CA GLY A 82 -9.53 -9.21 23.44
C GLY A 82 -9.89 -7.75 23.19
N ALA A 83 -10.13 -6.97 24.25
CA ALA A 83 -10.40 -5.54 24.15
C ALA A 83 -9.19 -4.75 23.61
N VAL A 84 -7.99 -5.04 24.12
CA VAL A 84 -6.74 -4.42 23.63
C VAL A 84 -6.46 -4.83 22.19
N GLY A 85 -6.71 -6.10 21.82
CA GLY A 85 -6.58 -6.59 20.46
C GLY A 85 -7.46 -5.82 19.49
N ARG A 86 -8.75 -5.62 19.82
CA ARG A 86 -9.67 -4.84 18.99
C ARG A 86 -9.19 -3.39 18.81
N ALA A 87 -8.77 -2.74 19.89
CA ALA A 87 -8.24 -1.37 19.83
C ALA A 87 -6.96 -1.28 18.98
N ALA A 88 -6.13 -2.33 19.01
CA ALA A 88 -4.96 -2.42 18.13
C ALA A 88 -5.37 -2.60 16.66
N PHE A 89 -6.36 -3.43 16.34
CA PHE A 89 -6.83 -3.58 14.95
C PHE A 89 -7.40 -2.28 14.35
N GLU A 90 -8.03 -1.44 15.17
CA GLU A 90 -8.57 -0.13 14.76
C GLU A 90 -7.50 0.98 14.74
N SER A 91 -6.29 0.71 15.21
CA SER A 91 -5.24 1.72 15.27
C SER A 91 -4.69 2.09 13.89
N LEU A 92 -4.38 3.37 13.72
CA LEU A 92 -3.78 3.92 12.51
C LEU A 92 -2.27 4.12 12.68
N PRO A 93 -1.51 4.22 11.59
CA PRO A 93 -0.08 4.55 11.66
C PRO A 93 0.14 5.77 12.57
N GLY A 94 0.99 5.63 13.59
CA GLY A 94 1.31 6.69 14.56
C GLY A 94 0.49 6.63 15.85
N ASP A 95 -0.50 5.75 15.94
CA ASP A 95 -1.22 5.47 17.18
C ASP A 95 -0.41 4.52 18.08
N THR A 96 -0.60 4.62 19.40
CA THR A 96 0.19 3.88 20.40
C THR A 96 0.12 2.36 20.27
N LEU A 97 -1.01 1.82 19.79
CA LEU A 97 -1.23 0.38 19.61
C LEU A 97 -0.93 -0.10 18.18
N TYR A 98 -0.53 0.79 17.27
CA TYR A 98 -0.20 0.44 15.89
C TYR A 98 0.92 -0.59 15.74
N PRO A 99 2.00 -0.55 16.54
CA PRO A 99 3.02 -1.61 16.50
C PRO A 99 2.44 -3.00 16.73
N LEU A 100 1.40 -3.13 17.56
CA LEU A 100 0.75 -4.42 17.81
C LEU A 100 -0.06 -4.88 16.59
N LYS A 101 -0.75 -3.97 15.91
CA LYS A 101 -1.45 -4.24 14.63
C LYS A 101 -0.50 -4.83 13.59
N VAL A 102 0.65 -4.17 13.38
CA VAL A 102 1.68 -4.58 12.42
C VAL A 102 2.18 -6.00 12.70
N VAL A 103 2.40 -6.35 13.97
CA VAL A 103 2.86 -7.69 14.35
C VAL A 103 1.83 -8.76 13.99
N VAL A 104 0.57 -8.50 14.32
CA VAL A 104 -0.52 -9.44 14.07
C VAL A 104 -0.73 -9.64 12.57
N GLU A 105 -0.61 -8.58 11.77
CA GLU A 105 -0.73 -8.62 10.31
C GLU A 105 0.43 -9.37 9.63
N GLN A 106 1.62 -9.44 10.26
CA GLN A 106 2.75 -10.20 9.73
C GLN A 106 2.61 -11.72 9.92
N ILE A 107 1.79 -12.19 10.87
CA ILE A 107 1.60 -13.62 11.13
C ILE A 107 1.06 -14.34 9.88
N PRO A 108 -0.07 -13.93 9.27
CA PRO A 108 -0.58 -14.60 8.07
C PRO A 108 0.39 -14.50 6.89
N LEU A 109 1.18 -13.43 6.77
CA LEU A 109 2.21 -13.30 5.73
C LEU A 109 3.35 -14.32 5.89
N ARG A 110 3.80 -14.56 7.13
CA ARG A 110 4.86 -15.55 7.42
C ARG A 110 4.37 -16.98 7.26
N LEU A 111 3.09 -17.23 7.57
CA LEU A 111 2.46 -18.54 7.46
C LEU A 111 1.93 -18.84 6.06
N ALA A 112 1.76 -17.83 5.20
CA ALA A 112 1.39 -18.01 3.81
C ALA A 112 2.50 -18.73 3.04
N GLY A 113 2.11 -19.78 2.30
CA GLY A 113 2.98 -20.42 1.31
C GLY A 113 3.30 -19.47 0.15
N GLU A 114 4.33 -19.80 -0.62
CA GLU A 114 4.85 -18.94 -1.71
C GLU A 114 3.76 -18.49 -2.70
N GLU A 115 2.81 -19.35 -3.01
CA GLU A 115 1.67 -19.04 -3.90
C GLU A 115 0.70 -17.99 -3.33
N GLN A 116 0.48 -17.98 -2.01
CA GLN A 116 -0.49 -17.08 -1.36
C GLN A 116 0.13 -15.75 -0.90
N ARG A 117 1.47 -15.67 -0.86
CA ARG A 117 2.17 -14.47 -0.39
C ARG A 117 1.88 -13.22 -1.22
N PRO A 118 1.94 -13.24 -2.57
CA PRO A 118 1.65 -12.06 -3.37
C PRO A 118 0.26 -11.47 -3.10
N ALA A 119 -0.75 -12.33 -2.99
CA ALA A 119 -2.12 -11.91 -2.68
C ALA A 119 -2.24 -11.27 -1.29
N ARG A 120 -1.49 -11.79 -0.29
CA ARG A 120 -1.47 -11.23 1.07
C ARG A 120 -0.72 -9.91 1.14
N GLU A 121 0.39 -9.78 0.42
CA GLU A 121 1.15 -8.52 0.32
C GLU A 121 0.32 -7.44 -0.37
N PHE A 122 -0.41 -7.80 -1.43
CA PHE A 122 -1.34 -6.90 -2.09
C PHE A 122 -2.48 -6.44 -1.16
N ALA A 123 -3.07 -7.37 -0.39
CA ALA A 123 -4.09 -7.02 0.59
C ALA A 123 -3.55 -6.08 1.68
N LEU A 124 -2.29 -6.28 2.11
CA LEU A 124 -1.65 -5.38 3.06
C LEU A 124 -1.42 -3.99 2.46
N ALA A 125 -0.99 -3.89 1.20
CA ALA A 125 -0.80 -2.61 0.52
C ALA A 125 -2.11 -1.81 0.38
N GLN A 126 -3.20 -2.48 -0.02
CA GLN A 126 -4.55 -1.88 -0.02
C GLN A 126 -4.95 -1.40 1.37
N GLN A 127 -4.70 -2.22 2.40
CA GLN A 127 -4.99 -1.85 3.77
C GLN A 127 -4.19 -0.61 4.20
N ARG A 128 -2.92 -0.50 3.84
CA ARG A 128 -2.09 0.68 4.12
C ARG A 128 -2.58 1.92 3.37
N LEU A 129 -3.06 1.76 2.14
CA LEU A 129 -3.68 2.85 1.40
C LEU A 129 -4.98 3.33 2.07
N SER A 130 -5.78 2.39 2.57
CA SER A 130 -6.99 2.69 3.35
C SER A 130 -6.66 3.38 4.68
N ASP A 131 -5.66 2.90 5.42
CA ASP A 131 -5.16 3.55 6.63
C ASP A 131 -4.70 4.99 6.34
N LEU A 132 -3.98 5.20 5.22
CA LEU A 132 -3.56 6.52 4.76
C LEU A 132 -4.75 7.42 4.41
N ARG A 133 -5.75 6.90 3.71
CA ARG A 133 -6.99 7.61 3.38
C ARG A 133 -7.70 8.08 4.65
N ILE A 134 -7.85 7.20 5.64
CA ILE A 134 -8.49 7.53 6.92
C ILE A 134 -7.70 8.64 7.64
N VAL A 135 -6.36 8.54 7.67
CA VAL A 135 -5.49 9.56 8.26
C VAL A 135 -5.63 10.91 7.53
N ALA A 136 -5.74 10.89 6.20
CA ALA A 136 -5.94 12.07 5.37
C ALA A 136 -7.30 12.73 5.62
N GLU A 137 -8.38 11.95 5.54
CA GLU A 137 -9.76 12.41 5.74
C GLU A 137 -10.00 12.94 7.16
N GLN A 138 -9.40 12.30 8.18
CA GLN A 138 -9.47 12.73 9.58
C GLN A 138 -8.51 13.87 9.91
N ASN A 139 -7.71 14.35 8.95
CA ASN A 139 -6.71 15.40 9.13
C ASN A 139 -5.75 15.11 10.31
N LYS A 140 -5.35 13.84 10.49
CA LYS A 140 -4.41 13.41 11.52
C LYS A 140 -2.97 13.71 11.06
N ILE A 141 -2.62 15.00 11.00
CA ILE A 141 -1.35 15.50 10.43
C ILE A 141 -0.11 14.82 11.05
N LYS A 142 -0.16 14.50 12.34
CA LYS A 142 0.96 13.82 13.05
C LYS A 142 1.20 12.39 12.54
N ASN A 143 0.14 11.72 12.10
CA ASN A 143 0.14 10.32 11.66
C ASN A 143 0.47 10.21 10.16
N LEU A 144 0.27 11.28 9.40
CA LEU A 144 0.39 11.31 7.95
C LEU A 144 1.76 10.87 7.42
N PRO A 145 2.91 11.33 7.96
CA PRO A 145 4.22 10.88 7.46
C PRO A 145 4.41 9.37 7.60
N LEU A 146 4.00 8.78 8.72
CA LEU A 146 4.15 7.34 8.94
C LEU A 146 3.18 6.56 8.04
N ALA A 147 1.96 7.06 7.85
CA ALA A 147 0.99 6.42 6.96
C ALA A 147 1.45 6.42 5.49
N ILE A 148 2.01 7.54 5.01
CA ILE A 148 2.59 7.62 3.64
C ILE A 148 3.73 6.62 3.50
N GLN A 149 4.63 6.60 4.48
CA GLN A 149 5.79 5.71 4.42
C GLN A 149 5.42 4.22 4.49
N GLU A 150 4.45 3.85 5.33
CA GLU A 150 3.93 2.48 5.40
C GLU A 150 3.29 2.06 4.07
N PHE A 151 2.53 2.96 3.43
CA PHE A 151 2.00 2.70 2.10
C PHE A 151 3.12 2.54 1.07
N GLU A 152 4.06 3.48 0.98
CA GLU A 152 5.17 3.45 0.01
C GLU A 152 6.03 2.19 0.15
N ALA A 153 6.31 1.75 1.38
CA ALA A 153 7.09 0.54 1.63
C ALA A 153 6.37 -0.74 1.16
N ASN A 154 5.05 -0.81 1.32
CA ASN A 154 4.27 -1.96 0.84
C ASN A 154 4.02 -1.87 -0.67
N ALA A 155 3.81 -0.66 -1.20
CA ALA A 155 3.70 -0.39 -2.63
C ALA A 155 4.98 -0.78 -3.39
N SER A 156 6.17 -0.53 -2.82
CA SER A 156 7.45 -0.96 -3.42
C SER A 156 7.50 -2.48 -3.59
N LYS A 157 7.18 -3.24 -2.54
CA LYS A 157 7.23 -4.70 -2.56
C LYS A 157 6.31 -5.32 -3.60
N ILE A 158 5.08 -4.81 -3.69
CA ILE A 158 4.14 -5.32 -4.70
C ILE A 158 4.56 -4.90 -6.12
N SER A 159 5.22 -3.75 -6.28
CA SER A 159 5.73 -3.28 -7.58
C SER A 159 6.86 -4.19 -8.05
N GLU A 160 7.82 -4.45 -7.17
CA GLU A 160 8.93 -5.39 -7.40
C GLU A 160 8.40 -6.80 -7.72
N GLY A 161 7.44 -7.30 -6.93
CA GLY A 161 6.80 -8.58 -7.18
C GLY A 161 6.03 -8.62 -8.51
N PHE A 162 5.32 -7.56 -8.87
CA PHE A 162 4.62 -7.47 -10.14
C PHE A 162 5.58 -7.47 -11.34
N VAL A 163 6.66 -6.70 -11.28
CA VAL A 163 7.72 -6.68 -12.30
C VAL A 163 8.28 -8.10 -12.50
N GLN A 164 8.57 -8.81 -11.41
CA GLN A 164 9.07 -10.19 -11.48
C GLN A 164 8.05 -11.16 -12.09
N ILE A 165 6.75 -11.01 -11.81
CA ILE A 165 5.71 -11.86 -12.40
C ILE A 165 5.59 -11.57 -13.90
N VAL A 166 5.61 -10.30 -14.32
CA VAL A 166 5.57 -9.93 -15.75
C VAL A 166 6.77 -10.52 -16.50
N GLU A 167 7.96 -10.53 -15.88
CA GLU A 167 9.19 -11.04 -16.51
C GLU A 167 9.26 -12.57 -16.58
N ASN A 168 8.83 -13.27 -15.52
CA ASN A 168 9.02 -14.71 -15.41
C ASN A 168 7.77 -15.53 -15.80
N GLU A 169 6.58 -14.99 -15.54
CA GLU A 169 5.30 -15.69 -15.67
C GLU A 169 4.21 -14.75 -16.25
N PRO A 170 4.40 -14.22 -17.48
CA PRO A 170 3.49 -13.23 -18.06
C PRO A 170 2.03 -13.70 -18.13
N SER A 171 1.80 -15.01 -18.32
CA SER A 171 0.46 -15.61 -18.30
C SER A 171 -0.28 -15.49 -16.95
N ARG A 172 0.45 -15.36 -15.83
CA ARG A 172 -0.14 -15.08 -14.50
C ARG A 172 -0.19 -13.58 -14.18
N ALA A 173 0.57 -12.77 -14.91
CA ALA A 173 0.67 -11.34 -14.67
C ALA A 173 -0.64 -10.59 -14.94
N LEU A 174 -1.51 -11.10 -15.82
CA LEU A 174 -2.80 -10.47 -16.11
C LEU A 174 -3.66 -10.30 -14.85
N GLN A 175 -3.75 -11.32 -13.99
CA GLN A 175 -4.53 -11.22 -12.74
C GLN A 175 -3.90 -10.22 -11.75
N ALA A 176 -2.58 -10.25 -11.61
CA ALA A 176 -1.84 -9.32 -10.75
C ALA A 176 -1.95 -7.87 -11.25
N SER A 177 -1.98 -7.66 -12.57
CA SER A 177 -2.06 -6.34 -13.18
C SER A 177 -3.36 -5.61 -12.83
N ARG A 178 -4.50 -6.33 -12.77
CA ARG A 178 -5.79 -5.75 -12.35
C ARG A 178 -5.72 -5.19 -10.93
N GLN A 179 -5.10 -5.95 -10.04
CA GLN A 179 -4.89 -5.55 -8.64
C GLN A 179 -4.03 -4.28 -8.58
N ILE A 180 -2.92 -4.25 -9.32
CA ILE A 180 -2.04 -3.07 -9.38
C ILE A 180 -2.75 -1.83 -9.96
N VAL A 181 -3.48 -1.96 -11.08
CA VAL A 181 -4.25 -0.86 -11.69
C VAL A 181 -5.30 -0.32 -10.73
N GLN A 182 -6.04 -1.20 -10.04
CA GLN A 182 -7.02 -0.79 -9.04
C GLN A 182 -6.37 -0.03 -7.88
N LEU A 183 -5.21 -0.50 -7.40
CA LEU A 183 -4.47 0.19 -6.35
C LEU A 183 -3.97 1.57 -6.81
N GLN A 184 -3.50 1.71 -8.05
CA GLN A 184 -3.12 3.01 -8.62
C GLN A 184 -4.30 3.99 -8.71
N LYS A 185 -5.49 3.48 -9.08
CA LYS A 185 -6.71 4.28 -9.10
C LYS A 185 -7.09 4.80 -7.70
N GLU A 186 -7.09 3.90 -6.71
CA GLU A 186 -7.36 4.28 -5.32
C GLU A 186 -6.29 5.24 -4.76
N LYS A 187 -5.01 5.02 -5.12
CA LYS A 187 -3.90 5.92 -4.79
C LYS A 187 -4.18 7.33 -5.30
N SER A 188 -4.59 7.46 -6.56
CA SER A 188 -4.95 8.75 -7.15
C SER A 188 -6.09 9.45 -6.41
N GLU A 189 -7.09 8.71 -5.90
CA GLU A 189 -8.15 9.29 -5.06
C GLU A 189 -7.59 9.85 -3.75
N VAL A 190 -6.69 9.12 -3.11
CA VAL A 190 -6.04 9.57 -1.86
C VAL A 190 -5.14 10.78 -2.12
N GLU A 191 -4.40 10.81 -3.22
CA GLU A 191 -3.58 11.96 -3.62
C GLU A 191 -4.42 13.23 -3.84
N LYS A 192 -5.63 13.10 -4.39
CA LYS A 192 -6.58 14.22 -4.51
C LYS A 192 -7.00 14.76 -3.15
N ILE A 193 -7.18 13.90 -2.14
CA ILE A 193 -7.49 14.31 -0.77
C ILE A 193 -6.28 14.99 -0.14
N LEU A 194 -5.07 14.45 -0.37
CA LEU A 194 -3.82 14.97 0.20
C LEU A 194 -3.35 16.26 -0.47
N GLY A 195 -3.75 16.51 -1.72
CA GLY A 195 -3.26 17.62 -2.53
C GLY A 195 -1.77 17.49 -2.89
N THR A 196 -1.25 16.25 -2.94
CA THR A 196 0.13 15.96 -3.32
C THR A 196 0.23 14.54 -3.85
N LYS A 197 1.18 14.31 -4.76
CA LYS A 197 1.57 12.97 -5.19
C LYS A 197 2.41 12.28 -4.12
N ILE A 198 2.34 10.95 -4.09
CA ILE A 198 3.09 10.07 -3.20
C ILE A 198 3.70 8.92 -4.01
N GLY A 199 4.87 8.39 -3.61
CA GLY A 199 5.47 7.22 -4.27
C GLY A 199 5.73 7.35 -5.78
N GLU A 200 6.18 8.52 -6.26
CA GLU A 200 6.39 8.77 -7.71
C GLU A 200 7.37 7.78 -8.37
N GLY A 201 8.38 7.30 -7.65
CA GLY A 201 9.39 6.40 -8.21
C GLY A 201 8.86 5.02 -8.62
N GLN A 202 7.77 4.55 -8.02
CA GLN A 202 7.19 3.23 -8.31
C GLN A 202 6.28 3.26 -9.55
N GLU A 203 5.79 4.45 -9.91
CA GLU A 203 4.76 4.60 -10.91
C GLU A 203 5.30 4.35 -12.33
N GLU A 204 6.52 4.77 -12.60
CA GLU A 204 7.21 4.53 -13.87
C GLU A 204 7.53 3.04 -14.06
N GLU A 205 8.05 2.37 -13.03
CA GLU A 205 8.36 0.93 -13.09
C GLU A 205 7.10 0.08 -13.32
N ILE A 206 6.01 0.40 -12.63
CA ILE A 206 4.72 -0.25 -12.85
C ILE A 206 4.23 0.02 -14.27
N GLN A 207 4.22 1.26 -14.73
CA GLN A 207 3.77 1.59 -16.09
C GLN A 207 4.55 0.83 -17.16
N ASP A 208 5.86 0.70 -16.99
CA ASP A 208 6.72 -0.05 -17.92
C ASP A 208 6.46 -1.56 -17.86
N ALA A 209 6.20 -2.13 -16.68
CA ALA A 209 5.79 -3.52 -16.54
C ALA A 209 4.41 -3.78 -17.16
N THR A 210 3.46 -2.89 -16.92
CA THR A 210 2.12 -2.91 -17.53
C THR A 210 2.20 -2.83 -19.04
N ARG A 211 3.03 -1.93 -19.61
CA ARG A 211 3.28 -1.86 -21.06
C ARG A 211 3.77 -3.20 -21.61
N ARG A 212 4.81 -3.77 -21.00
CA ARG A 212 5.38 -5.06 -21.44
C ARG A 212 4.34 -6.18 -21.43
N LEU A 213 3.49 -6.22 -20.42
CA LEU A 213 2.40 -7.19 -20.33
C LEU A 213 1.37 -6.99 -21.44
N VAL A 214 0.93 -5.75 -21.69
CA VAL A 214 0.00 -5.43 -22.77
C VAL A 214 0.55 -5.86 -24.13
N GLU A 215 1.82 -5.53 -24.41
CA GLU A 215 2.49 -5.91 -25.66
C GLU A 215 2.58 -7.43 -25.82
N TYR A 216 2.90 -8.14 -24.74
CA TYR A 216 2.93 -9.61 -24.72
C TYR A 216 1.54 -10.22 -25.03
N GLU A 217 0.50 -9.76 -24.35
CA GLU A 217 -0.86 -10.28 -24.52
C GLU A 217 -1.42 -9.95 -25.90
N LEU A 218 -1.23 -8.72 -26.41
CA LEU A 218 -1.64 -8.36 -27.77
C LEU A 218 -0.91 -9.20 -28.82
N GLY A 219 0.40 -9.39 -28.69
CA GLY A 219 1.17 -10.25 -29.58
C GLY A 219 0.68 -11.70 -29.56
N TYR A 220 0.27 -12.21 -28.39
CA TYR A 220 -0.33 -13.53 -28.28
C TYR A 220 -1.72 -13.61 -28.95
N LEU A 221 -2.56 -12.59 -28.77
CA LEU A 221 -3.90 -12.52 -29.36
C LEU A 221 -3.87 -12.49 -30.89
N GLU A 222 -2.86 -11.86 -31.50
CA GLU A 222 -2.68 -11.85 -32.96
C GLU A 222 -2.44 -13.24 -33.56
N THR A 223 -1.96 -14.20 -32.75
CA THR A 223 -1.73 -15.58 -33.19
C THR A 223 -2.98 -16.46 -33.09
N ARG A 224 -4.07 -15.96 -32.50
CA ARG A 224 -5.30 -16.71 -32.22
C ARG A 224 -6.43 -16.34 -33.18
N SER A 225 -7.34 -17.29 -33.40
CA SER A 225 -8.61 -17.03 -34.08
C SER A 225 -9.59 -16.39 -33.10
N LEU A 226 -9.86 -15.10 -33.27
CA LEU A 226 -10.77 -14.32 -32.43
C LEU A 226 -12.18 -14.25 -33.03
N THR A 227 -13.22 -14.23 -32.18
CA THR A 227 -14.59 -13.86 -32.58
C THR A 227 -14.67 -12.39 -32.97
N GLU A 228 -15.76 -11.96 -33.64
CA GLU A 228 -15.92 -10.54 -34.02
C GLU A 228 -15.93 -9.60 -32.80
N GLU A 229 -16.56 -10.00 -31.70
CA GLU A 229 -16.55 -9.24 -30.44
C GLU A 229 -15.14 -9.18 -29.82
N GLN A 230 -14.38 -10.29 -29.88
CA GLN A 230 -13.00 -10.32 -29.41
C GLN A 230 -12.07 -9.47 -30.28
N LYS A 231 -12.30 -9.43 -31.60
CA LYS A 231 -11.54 -8.53 -32.49
C LYS A 231 -11.80 -7.07 -32.16
N GLU A 232 -13.05 -6.70 -31.88
CA GLU A 232 -13.38 -5.34 -31.49
C GLU A 232 -12.66 -4.94 -30.19
N LEU A 233 -12.67 -5.78 -29.17
CA LEU A 233 -11.94 -5.54 -27.92
C LEU A 233 -10.42 -5.49 -28.12
N ALA A 234 -9.86 -6.34 -28.98
CA ALA A 234 -8.43 -6.32 -29.31
C ALA A 234 -8.03 -5.02 -30.02
N GLU A 235 -8.86 -4.51 -30.94
CA GLU A 235 -8.64 -3.22 -31.59
C GLU A 235 -8.76 -2.04 -30.60
N GLN A 236 -9.71 -2.09 -29.67
CA GLN A 236 -9.81 -1.09 -28.58
C GLN A 236 -8.57 -1.11 -27.68
N ALA A 237 -8.06 -2.29 -27.34
CA ALA A 237 -6.81 -2.44 -26.58
C ALA A 237 -5.60 -1.87 -27.33
N LYS A 238 -5.51 -2.08 -28.65
CA LYS A 238 -4.47 -1.49 -29.50
C LYS A 238 -4.56 0.04 -29.52
N ALA A 239 -5.75 0.58 -29.73
CA ALA A 239 -5.99 2.02 -29.73
C ALA A 239 -5.64 2.67 -28.37
N ALA A 240 -5.94 2.00 -27.25
CA ALA A 240 -5.54 2.46 -25.92
C ALA A 240 -4.02 2.43 -25.73
N THR A 241 -3.35 1.39 -26.25
CA THR A 241 -1.88 1.26 -26.23
C THR A 241 -1.20 2.39 -27.02
N GLU A 242 -1.73 2.75 -28.19
CA GLU A 242 -1.25 3.89 -28.99
C GLU A 242 -1.37 5.23 -28.24
N GLN A 243 -2.40 5.37 -27.40
CA GLN A 243 -2.61 6.52 -26.53
C GLN A 243 -1.76 6.49 -25.25
N ARG A 244 -0.92 5.45 -25.07
CA ARG A 244 -0.16 5.15 -23.84
C ARG A 244 -1.04 4.92 -22.61
N ASP A 245 -2.30 4.60 -22.81
CA ASP A 245 -3.21 4.17 -21.75
C ASP A 245 -3.12 2.65 -21.57
N TYR A 246 -2.01 2.21 -20.98
CA TYR A 246 -1.75 0.78 -20.75
C TYR A 246 -2.71 0.17 -19.72
N ALA A 247 -3.21 0.99 -18.78
CA ALA A 247 -4.22 0.54 -17.82
C ALA A 247 -5.55 0.25 -18.52
N GLY A 248 -6.02 1.17 -19.38
CA GLY A 248 -7.21 0.95 -20.22
C GLY A 248 -7.04 -0.21 -21.19
N ALA A 249 -5.86 -0.35 -21.81
CA ALA A 249 -5.55 -1.48 -22.69
C ALA A 249 -5.67 -2.83 -21.96
N LEU A 250 -5.19 -2.93 -20.72
CA LEU A 250 -5.35 -4.14 -19.90
C LEU A 250 -6.81 -4.45 -19.56
N GLU A 251 -7.66 -3.44 -19.32
CA GLU A 251 -9.08 -3.67 -19.06
C GLU A 251 -9.79 -4.33 -20.25
N TYR A 252 -9.47 -3.90 -21.48
CA TYR A 252 -9.97 -4.53 -22.70
C TYR A 252 -9.44 -5.95 -22.88
N ILE A 253 -8.14 -6.17 -22.65
CA ILE A 253 -7.51 -7.51 -22.73
C ILE A 253 -8.12 -8.46 -21.69
N TRP A 254 -8.36 -8.00 -20.48
CA TRP A 254 -9.01 -8.77 -19.43
C TRP A 254 -10.45 -9.13 -19.81
N THR A 255 -11.22 -8.16 -20.32
CA THR A 255 -12.60 -8.39 -20.77
C THR A 255 -12.64 -9.45 -21.88
N LEU A 256 -11.71 -9.35 -22.84
CA LEU A 256 -11.53 -10.35 -23.89
C LEU A 256 -11.22 -11.74 -23.32
N SER A 257 -10.37 -11.82 -22.28
CA SER A 257 -10.02 -13.09 -21.65
C SER A 257 -11.21 -13.77 -20.95
N GLN A 258 -12.16 -13.00 -20.41
CA GLN A 258 -13.37 -13.53 -19.76
C GLN A 258 -14.35 -14.16 -20.76
N ILE A 259 -14.43 -13.62 -21.98
CA ILE A 259 -15.28 -14.17 -23.05
C ILE A 259 -14.86 -15.61 -23.41
N ASN A 260 -13.60 -16.00 -23.17
CA ASN A 260 -13.12 -17.36 -23.38
C ASN A 260 -13.58 -18.37 -22.29
N GLU A 261 -14.07 -17.93 -21.12
CA GLU A 261 -14.46 -18.84 -20.02
C GLU A 261 -15.92 -19.32 -20.09
N GLU A 262 -16.75 -18.72 -20.95
CA GLU A 262 -18.17 -19.09 -21.12
C GLU A 262 -18.44 -20.06 -22.30
N GLY A 263 -17.40 -20.56 -22.96
CA GLY A 263 -17.48 -21.43 -24.15
C GLY A 263 -16.99 -22.87 -23.94
#